data_AF-A0A3D5DKR0-F1
#
_entry.id   AF-A0A3D5DKR0-F1
#
_cell.length_a   1.000
_cell.length_b   1.000
_cell.length_c   1.000
_cell.angle_alpha   90.00
_cell.angle_beta   90.00
_cell.angle_gamma   90.00
#
_symmetry.space_group_name_H-M   'P 1'
#
loop_
_entity.id
_entity.type
_entity.pdbx_description
1 polymer ?
#
loop_
_entity_poly.entity_id
_entity_poly.type
_entity_poly.pdbx_seq_one_letter_code
_entity_poly.pdbx_strand_id
1 'polypeptide(L)'
;MQVVEAQLRSGVLKCLAGGCGGTFSPWWYGVERPVVGLGGAAELVRPRRAICGSCGVTRVLLPDVMLRRRQYRVEVIGAALLLAAGGMAWTRVAAEIGVPFETVRGWLRRFTRRADLVRSWLLGLLDALVDDPWLPAGQAGPAGALGVLAGLHAQMPARWPLVAGLSPWQLAARLSRAGLLAPAWPPPVINASAPVT
;
A
#
# COMPACT_ATOMS: atom_id res chain seq x y z
N MET A 1 10.69 -8.81 2.69
CA MET A 1 11.44 -8.65 1.42
C MET A 1 11.29 -9.84 0.45
N GLN A 2 11.11 -11.07 0.93
CA GLN A 2 11.12 -12.28 0.11
C GLN A 2 10.09 -12.29 -1.05
N VAL A 3 8.87 -11.79 -0.84
CA VAL A 3 7.83 -11.75 -1.88
C VAL A 3 8.25 -10.91 -3.09
N VAL A 4 8.81 -9.71 -2.85
CA VAL A 4 9.27 -8.81 -3.91
C VAL A 4 10.41 -9.45 -4.70
N GLU A 5 11.35 -10.12 -4.03
CA GLU A 5 12.45 -10.81 -4.69
C GLU A 5 11.96 -12.02 -5.50
N ALA A 6 11.01 -12.80 -4.97
CA ALA A 6 10.41 -13.92 -5.68
C ALA A 6 9.66 -13.45 -6.95
N GLN A 7 8.82 -12.43 -6.84
CA GLN A 7 8.11 -11.85 -7.99
C GLN A 7 9.10 -11.30 -9.02
N LEU A 8 10.15 -10.59 -8.58
CA LEU A 8 11.17 -10.07 -9.49
C LEU A 8 11.92 -11.19 -10.23
N ARG A 9 12.30 -12.26 -9.53
CA ARG A 9 12.98 -13.42 -10.15
C ARG A 9 12.10 -14.22 -11.08
N SER A 10 10.79 -14.28 -10.81
CA SER A 10 9.81 -14.97 -11.68
C SER A 10 9.49 -14.20 -12.98
N GLY A 11 9.94 -12.95 -13.12
CA GLY A 11 9.68 -12.15 -14.33
C GLY A 11 8.24 -11.66 -14.50
N VAL A 12 7.37 -11.85 -13.50
CA VAL A 12 5.97 -11.39 -13.53
C VAL A 12 5.82 -9.87 -13.43
N LEU A 13 6.88 -9.16 -13.01
CA LEU A 13 6.88 -7.72 -12.84
C LEU A 13 7.08 -7.00 -14.18
N LYS A 14 6.02 -6.40 -14.72
CA LYS A 14 6.06 -5.64 -15.98
C LYS A 14 6.59 -4.22 -15.79
N CYS A 15 7.25 -3.73 -16.83
CA CYS A 15 7.69 -2.35 -16.97
C CYS A 15 6.48 -1.44 -17.15
N LEU A 16 6.50 -0.32 -16.42
CA LEU A 16 5.40 0.63 -16.36
C LEU A 16 5.76 1.94 -17.04
N ALA A 17 6.87 1.97 -17.78
CA ALA A 17 7.13 3.05 -18.72
C ALA A 17 6.14 2.95 -19.88
N GLY A 18 5.54 4.08 -20.27
CA GLY A 18 4.55 4.13 -21.33
C GLY A 18 5.05 3.48 -22.61
N GLY A 19 4.29 2.54 -23.16
CA GLY A 19 4.61 1.84 -24.40
C GLY A 19 5.71 0.77 -24.34
N CYS A 20 6.32 0.50 -23.17
CA CYS A 20 7.46 -0.42 -23.12
C CYS A 20 7.09 -1.90 -23.21
N GLY A 21 6.12 -2.37 -22.43
CA GLY A 21 5.71 -3.79 -22.37
C GLY A 21 6.76 -4.77 -21.80
N GLY A 22 8.00 -4.34 -21.57
CA GLY A 22 9.09 -5.17 -21.06
C GLY A 22 8.89 -5.69 -19.64
N THR A 23 9.81 -6.55 -19.18
CA THR A 23 9.81 -7.11 -17.82
C THR A 23 10.97 -6.53 -17.01
N PHE A 24 10.77 -6.50 -15.69
CA PHE A 24 11.78 -6.11 -14.72
C PHE A 24 12.66 -7.31 -14.35
N SER A 25 13.97 -7.07 -14.31
CA SER A 25 14.99 -8.02 -13.85
C SER A 25 15.71 -7.52 -12.60
N PRO A 26 16.26 -8.44 -11.79
CA PRO A 26 17.23 -8.13 -10.74
C PRO A 26 18.27 -7.08 -11.16
N TRP A 27 18.40 -5.98 -10.40
CA TRP A 27 19.44 -4.97 -10.60
C TRP A 27 20.24 -4.76 -9.31
N TRP A 28 19.99 -3.66 -8.60
CA TRP A 28 20.68 -3.26 -7.37
C TRP A 28 19.71 -3.17 -6.18
N TYR A 29 20.12 -2.52 -5.10
CA TYR A 29 19.27 -2.23 -3.96
C TYR A 29 19.13 -0.72 -3.75
N GLY A 30 18.07 -0.31 -3.08
CA GLY A 30 17.95 1.04 -2.53
C GLY A 30 18.92 1.23 -1.37
N VAL A 31 18.98 2.47 -0.89
CA VAL A 31 19.63 2.80 0.37
C VAL A 31 18.86 2.13 1.51
N GLU A 32 19.59 1.48 2.40
CA GLU A 32 19.02 0.91 3.62
C GLU A 32 18.43 2.01 4.49
N ARG A 33 17.27 1.75 5.08
CA ARG A 33 16.60 2.75 5.90
C ARG A 33 15.81 2.11 7.04
N PRO A 34 15.76 2.76 8.22
CA PRO A 34 14.94 2.30 9.31
C PRO A 34 13.45 2.47 8.97
N VAL A 35 12.66 1.46 9.31
CA VAL A 35 11.21 1.47 9.23
C VAL A 35 10.63 1.19 10.61
N VAL A 36 9.93 2.17 11.17
CA VAL A 36 9.38 2.13 12.52
C VAL A 36 8.06 1.36 12.52
N GLY A 37 7.98 0.30 13.32
CA GLY A 37 6.78 -0.49 13.57
C GLY A 37 5.96 -0.01 14.76
N LEU A 38 4.93 -0.77 15.11
CA LEU A 38 4.16 -0.55 16.33
C LEU A 38 5.08 -0.72 17.55
N GLY A 39 4.87 0.09 18.59
CA GLY A 39 5.76 0.13 19.76
C GLY A 39 7.10 0.85 19.54
N GLY A 40 7.32 1.46 18.38
CA GLY A 40 8.49 2.31 18.12
C GLY A 40 9.76 1.58 17.70
N ALA A 41 9.77 0.24 17.70
CA ALA A 41 10.90 -0.55 17.22
C ALA A 41 11.14 -0.32 15.72
N ALA A 42 12.39 -0.07 15.33
CA ALA A 42 12.79 0.15 13.95
C ALA A 42 13.47 -1.09 13.36
N GLU A 43 13.07 -1.48 12.16
CA GLU A 43 13.72 -2.51 11.35
C GLU A 43 14.47 -1.87 10.19
N LEU A 44 15.70 -2.29 9.93
CA LEU A 44 16.44 -1.86 8.75
C LEU A 44 15.89 -2.59 7.52
N VAL A 45 15.35 -1.82 6.58
CA VAL A 45 14.85 -2.35 5.31
C VAL A 45 15.70 -1.80 4.18
N ARG A 46 16.14 -2.69 3.30
CA ARG A 46 16.87 -2.35 2.08
C ARG A 46 16.00 -2.67 0.85
N PRO A 47 15.26 -1.69 0.29
CA PRO A 47 14.35 -1.94 -0.83
C PRO A 47 15.07 -2.53 -2.04
N ARG A 48 14.41 -3.43 -2.77
CA ARG A 48 14.98 -3.97 -4.01
C ARG A 48 14.92 -2.93 -5.12
N ARG A 49 15.89 -2.90 -6.03
CA ARG A 49 15.77 -2.21 -7.33
C ARG A 49 15.71 -3.22 -8.46
N ALA A 50 14.91 -2.88 -9.46
CA ALA A 50 14.83 -3.59 -10.71
C ALA A 50 15.18 -2.68 -11.88
N ILE A 51 15.62 -3.28 -12.98
CA ILE A 51 15.85 -2.63 -14.27
C ILE A 51 14.98 -3.31 -15.33
N CYS A 52 14.38 -2.55 -16.23
CA CYS A 52 13.67 -3.13 -17.36
C CYS A 52 14.66 -3.63 -18.42
N GLY A 53 14.53 -4.88 -18.84
CA GLY A 53 15.37 -5.45 -19.90
C GLY A 53 15.18 -4.79 -21.27
N SER A 54 14.03 -4.15 -21.52
CA SER A 54 13.70 -3.55 -22.82
C SER A 54 14.07 -2.06 -22.91
N CYS A 55 13.74 -1.24 -21.91
CA CYS A 55 13.96 0.22 -21.96
C CYS A 55 14.96 0.76 -20.94
N GLY A 56 15.59 -0.09 -20.11
CA GLY A 56 16.59 0.33 -19.13
C GLY A 56 16.08 1.16 -17.95
N VAL A 57 14.77 1.49 -17.88
CA VAL A 57 14.20 2.19 -16.73
C VAL A 57 14.41 1.39 -15.46
N THR A 58 14.84 2.08 -14.39
CA THR A 58 14.98 1.47 -13.06
C THR A 58 13.83 1.86 -12.14
N ARG A 59 13.42 0.94 -11.26
CA ARG A 59 12.40 1.19 -10.22
C ARG A 59 12.85 0.61 -8.89
N VAL A 60 12.58 1.33 -7.81
CA VAL A 60 12.73 0.82 -6.44
C VAL A 60 11.46 0.08 -6.07
N LEU A 61 11.51 -1.23 -5.85
CA LEU A 61 10.38 -2.04 -5.43
C LEU A 61 10.25 -1.97 -3.90
N LEU A 62 9.11 -1.47 -3.43
CA LEU A 62 8.84 -1.37 -2.00
C LEU A 62 8.10 -2.61 -1.53
N PRO A 63 8.48 -3.21 -0.38
CA PRO A 63 7.68 -4.26 0.23
C PRO A 63 6.34 -3.69 0.70
N ASP A 64 5.35 -4.58 0.85
CA ASP A 64 3.98 -4.26 1.28
C ASP A 64 3.88 -3.75 2.73
N VAL A 65 4.95 -3.85 3.51
CA VAL A 65 5.04 -3.24 4.85
C VAL A 65 5.34 -1.73 4.81
N MET A 66 5.53 -1.13 3.62
CA MET A 66 5.94 0.27 3.47
C MET A 66 5.05 1.05 2.51
N LEU A 67 4.94 2.36 2.77
CA LEU A 67 4.45 3.35 1.80
C LEU A 67 5.60 4.22 1.27
N ARG A 68 5.41 4.77 0.06
CA ARG A 68 6.37 5.67 -0.60
C ARG A 68 6.69 6.86 0.29
N ARG A 69 7.99 7.09 0.50
CA ARG A 69 8.53 8.22 1.28
C ARG A 69 7.96 8.29 2.71
N ARG A 70 7.73 7.12 3.32
CA ARG A 70 7.32 7.00 4.73
C ARG A 70 8.34 6.13 5.46
N GLN A 71 8.67 6.56 6.68
CA GLN A 71 9.56 5.86 7.60
C GLN A 71 8.79 4.87 8.50
N TYR A 72 7.46 4.84 8.43
CA TYR A 72 6.65 4.02 9.32
C TYR A 72 6.03 2.86 8.55
N ARG A 73 5.90 1.72 9.22
CA ARG A 73 5.22 0.55 8.68
C ARG A 73 3.76 0.86 8.39
N VAL A 74 3.19 0.15 7.43
CA VAL A 74 1.79 0.31 7.03
C VAL A 74 0.84 0.06 8.19
N GLU A 75 1.19 -0.79 9.15
CA GLU A 75 0.38 -1.05 10.35
C GLU A 75 0.28 0.19 11.27
N VAL A 76 1.39 0.93 11.45
CA VAL A 76 1.39 2.17 12.25
C VAL A 76 0.54 3.25 11.59
N ILE A 77 0.71 3.41 10.28
CA ILE A 77 -0.06 4.37 9.48
C ILE A 77 -1.55 3.98 9.51
N GLY A 78 -1.84 2.70 9.30
CA GLY A 78 -3.19 2.15 9.30
C GLY A 78 -3.93 2.36 10.61
N ALA A 79 -3.28 2.07 11.75
CA ALA A 79 -3.81 2.35 13.07
C ALA A 79 -4.19 3.84 13.23
N ALA A 80 -3.33 4.75 12.77
CA ALA A 80 -3.62 6.18 12.79
C ALA A 80 -4.86 6.54 11.95
N LEU A 81 -4.97 5.99 10.74
CA LEU A 81 -6.13 6.20 9.87
C LEU A 81 -7.43 5.69 10.52
N LEU A 82 -7.37 4.51 11.14
CA LEU A 82 -8.53 3.87 11.77
C LEU A 82 -9.01 4.65 12.99
N LEU A 83 -8.10 5.05 13.89
CA LEU A 83 -8.45 5.86 15.07
C LEU A 83 -9.08 7.20 14.66
N ALA A 84 -8.49 7.88 13.68
CA ALA A 84 -9.02 9.14 13.18
C ALA A 84 -10.39 8.95 12.50
N ALA A 85 -10.59 7.88 11.74
CA ALA A 85 -11.88 7.56 11.12
C ALA A 85 -12.96 7.21 12.16
N GLY A 86 -12.57 6.67 13.31
CA GLY A 86 -13.43 6.48 14.48
C GLY A 86 -13.76 7.76 15.26
N GLY A 87 -13.34 8.93 14.77
CA GLY A 87 -13.65 10.23 15.38
C GLY A 87 -12.63 10.72 16.41
N MET A 88 -11.50 10.03 16.61
CA MET A 88 -10.46 10.49 17.53
C MET A 88 -9.78 11.76 17.02
N ALA A 89 -9.64 12.76 17.89
CA ALA A 89 -8.90 13.98 17.60
C ALA A 89 -7.45 13.67 17.18
N TRP A 90 -6.95 14.33 16.13
CA TRP A 90 -5.66 13.97 15.50
C TRP A 90 -4.45 14.11 16.43
N THR A 91 -4.51 15.03 17.39
CA THR A 91 -3.50 15.18 18.44
C THR A 91 -3.46 13.95 19.36
N ARG A 92 -4.63 13.43 19.74
CA ARG A 92 -4.77 12.21 20.53
C ARG A 92 -4.35 10.98 19.72
N VAL A 93 -4.68 10.91 18.43
CA VAL A 93 -4.19 9.84 17.54
C VAL A 93 -2.66 9.78 17.56
N ALA A 94 -1.99 10.92 17.45
CA ALA A 94 -0.54 10.99 17.45
C ALA A 94 0.09 10.50 18.77
N ALA A 95 -0.51 10.89 19.90
CA ALA A 95 -0.09 10.41 21.22
C ALA A 95 -0.30 8.90 21.36
N GLU A 96 -1.47 8.39 20.97
CA GLU A 96 -1.83 6.96 21.05
C GLU A 96 -0.87 6.07 20.26
N ILE A 97 -0.52 6.47 19.03
CA ILE A 97 0.37 5.67 18.19
C ILE A 97 1.87 5.92 18.47
N GLY A 98 2.21 6.90 19.31
CA GLY A 98 3.59 7.27 19.63
C GLY A 98 4.37 7.90 18.46
N VAL A 99 3.72 8.68 17.61
CA VAL A 99 4.33 9.32 16.42
C VAL A 99 4.22 10.84 16.52
N PRO A 100 5.24 11.61 16.10
CA PRO A 100 5.16 13.08 16.09
C PRO A 100 3.91 13.60 15.38
N PHE A 101 3.22 14.55 16.01
CA PHE A 101 1.94 15.07 15.52
C PHE A 101 2.00 15.55 14.07
N GLU A 102 3.03 16.29 13.68
CA GLU A 102 3.18 16.80 12.32
C GLU A 102 3.25 15.68 11.26
N THR A 103 3.86 14.55 11.61
CA THR A 103 3.92 13.36 10.78
C THR A 103 2.53 12.76 10.59
N VAL A 104 1.80 12.54 11.70
CA VAL A 104 0.43 11.99 11.69
C VAL A 104 -0.53 12.92 10.95
N ARG A 105 -0.49 14.21 11.25
CA ARG A 105 -1.25 15.26 10.57
C ARG A 105 -1.02 15.21 9.07
N GLY A 106 0.23 15.01 8.63
CA GLY A 106 0.60 14.84 7.24
C GLY A 106 -0.01 13.60 6.57
N TRP A 107 -0.23 12.50 7.30
CA TRP A 107 -0.89 11.30 6.79
C TRP A 107 -2.40 11.48 6.72
N LEU A 108 -3.00 11.88 7.85
CA LEU A 108 -4.44 12.06 8.00
C LEU A 108 -4.97 13.10 7.01
N ARG A 109 -4.28 14.23 6.84
CA ARG A 109 -4.64 15.25 5.85
C ARG A 109 -4.62 14.71 4.43
N ARG A 110 -3.63 13.89 4.07
CA ARG A 110 -3.52 13.33 2.72
C ARG A 110 -4.62 12.32 2.44
N PHE A 111 -4.88 11.43 3.40
CA PHE A 111 -5.92 10.41 3.26
C PHE A 111 -7.32 11.02 3.24
N THR A 112 -7.63 11.90 4.18
CA THR A 112 -8.95 12.55 4.30
C THR A 112 -9.34 13.28 3.02
N ARG A 113 -8.40 14.04 2.42
CA ARG A 113 -8.65 14.78 1.17
C ARG A 113 -8.98 13.91 -0.05
N ARG A 114 -8.70 12.61 0.00
CA ARG A 114 -8.89 11.67 -1.12
C ARG A 114 -9.72 10.46 -0.74
N ALA A 115 -10.34 10.45 0.43
CA ALA A 115 -10.96 9.25 0.97
C ALA A 115 -12.02 8.69 0.00
N ASP A 116 -12.86 9.56 -0.57
CA ASP A 116 -13.87 9.14 -1.55
C ASP A 116 -13.27 8.65 -2.87
N LEU A 117 -12.18 9.27 -3.34
CA LEU A 117 -11.43 8.77 -4.49
C LEU A 117 -10.82 7.39 -4.24
N VAL A 118 -10.26 7.16 -3.05
CA VAL A 118 -9.73 5.86 -2.63
C VAL A 118 -10.86 4.85 -2.54
N ARG A 119 -12.00 5.23 -1.94
CA ARG A 119 -13.19 4.39 -1.83
C ARG A 119 -13.69 3.94 -3.20
N SER A 120 -13.93 4.87 -4.12
CA SER A 120 -14.39 4.55 -5.48
C SER A 120 -13.40 3.68 -6.24
N TRP A 121 -12.10 3.95 -6.09
CA TRP A 121 -11.05 3.12 -6.69
C TRP A 121 -11.04 1.70 -6.12
N LEU A 122 -11.16 1.52 -4.80
CA LEU A 122 -11.25 0.20 -4.17
C LEU A 122 -12.54 -0.55 -4.59
N LEU A 123 -13.68 0.14 -4.67
CA LEU A 123 -14.93 -0.45 -5.15
C LEU A 123 -14.78 -0.97 -6.58
N GLY A 124 -14.15 -0.19 -7.47
CA GLY A 124 -13.88 -0.62 -8.85
C GLY A 124 -12.90 -1.79 -8.98
N LEU A 125 -12.26 -2.22 -7.89
CA LEU A 125 -11.42 -3.43 -7.87
C LEU A 125 -12.19 -4.69 -7.47
N LEU A 126 -13.41 -4.59 -6.93
CA LEU A 126 -14.17 -5.74 -6.46
C LEU A 126 -14.37 -6.76 -7.59
N ASP A 127 -14.99 -6.34 -8.70
CA ASP A 127 -15.29 -7.24 -9.84
C ASP A 127 -14.03 -7.85 -10.48
N ALA A 128 -12.89 -7.15 -10.38
CA ALA A 128 -11.63 -7.63 -10.93
C ALA A 128 -10.92 -8.65 -10.02
N LEU A 129 -11.18 -8.61 -8.72
CA LEU A 129 -10.40 -9.33 -7.70
C LEU A 129 -11.21 -10.36 -6.90
N VAL A 130 -12.54 -10.32 -7.01
CA VAL A 130 -13.49 -11.16 -6.27
C VAL A 130 -14.52 -11.70 -7.25
N ASP A 131 -14.79 -13.01 -7.22
CA ASP A 131 -15.65 -13.67 -8.22
C ASP A 131 -17.15 -13.37 -8.04
N ASP A 132 -17.63 -13.30 -6.80
CA ASP A 132 -19.02 -12.95 -6.45
C ASP A 132 -19.01 -11.88 -5.35
N PRO A 133 -18.76 -10.60 -5.71
CA PRO A 133 -18.54 -9.55 -4.72
C PRO A 133 -19.85 -9.07 -4.09
N TRP A 134 -19.87 -9.03 -2.77
CA TRP A 134 -20.84 -8.21 -2.06
C TRP A 134 -20.28 -6.80 -1.85
N LEU A 135 -21.15 -5.79 -1.96
CA LEU A 135 -20.76 -4.40 -1.79
C LEU A 135 -20.51 -4.08 -0.30
N PRO A 136 -19.28 -3.71 0.09
CA PRO A 136 -19.00 -3.35 1.47
C PRO A 136 -19.81 -2.13 1.93
N ALA A 137 -20.37 -2.23 3.13
CA ALA A 137 -21.00 -1.08 3.77
C ALA A 137 -19.96 0.06 3.92
N GLY A 138 -20.30 1.26 3.48
CA GLY A 138 -19.38 2.39 3.57
C GLY A 138 -20.01 3.71 3.14
N GLN A 139 -20.08 4.65 4.08
CA GLN A 139 -20.43 6.05 3.84
C GLN A 139 -19.31 6.80 3.11
N ALA A 140 -19.57 8.04 2.68
CA ALA A 140 -18.51 8.91 2.20
C ALA A 140 -17.45 9.18 3.30
N GLY A 141 -16.23 9.51 2.88
CA GLY A 141 -15.13 9.89 3.75
C GLY A 141 -14.23 8.73 4.22
N PRO A 142 -13.32 9.01 5.17
CA PRO A 142 -12.27 8.07 5.60
C PRO A 142 -12.79 6.71 6.05
N ALA A 143 -13.85 6.69 6.88
CA ALA A 143 -14.40 5.46 7.42
C ALA A 143 -14.91 4.52 6.32
N GLY A 144 -15.61 5.04 5.31
CA GLY A 144 -16.09 4.19 4.21
C GLY A 144 -14.98 3.68 3.32
N ALA A 145 -13.94 4.47 3.04
CA ALA A 145 -12.77 3.99 2.31
C ALA A 145 -12.08 2.82 3.03
N LEU A 146 -11.95 2.92 4.36
CA LEU A 146 -11.42 1.85 5.20
C LEU A 146 -12.36 0.63 5.28
N GLY A 147 -13.68 0.85 5.29
CA GLY A 147 -14.69 -0.20 5.23
C GLY A 147 -14.60 -1.02 3.94
N VAL A 148 -14.45 -0.37 2.78
CA VAL A 148 -14.26 -1.08 1.50
C VAL A 148 -12.94 -1.85 1.47
N LEU A 149 -11.86 -1.29 2.01
CA LEU A 149 -10.59 -2.00 2.16
C LEU A 149 -10.74 -3.27 3.01
N ALA A 150 -11.44 -3.17 4.13
CA ALA A 150 -11.73 -4.31 5.01
C ALA A 150 -12.59 -5.37 4.29
N GLY A 151 -13.60 -4.93 3.52
CA GLY A 151 -14.43 -5.81 2.70
C GLY A 151 -13.62 -6.56 1.65
N LEU A 152 -12.73 -5.88 0.92
CA LEU A 152 -11.80 -6.53 -0.02
C LEU A 152 -10.91 -7.55 0.69
N HIS A 153 -10.34 -7.18 1.83
CA HIS A 153 -9.48 -8.09 2.61
C HIS A 153 -10.21 -9.36 3.04
N ALA A 154 -11.49 -9.26 3.38
CA ALA A 154 -12.33 -10.40 3.75
C ALA A 154 -12.75 -11.28 2.56
N GLN A 155 -12.97 -10.69 1.38
CA GLN A 155 -13.54 -11.39 0.21
C GLN A 155 -12.47 -12.01 -0.70
N MET A 156 -11.31 -11.36 -0.83
CA MET A 156 -10.25 -11.80 -1.74
C MET A 156 -9.66 -13.20 -1.47
N PRO A 157 -9.58 -13.73 -0.23
CA PRO A 157 -8.95 -15.02 0.02
C PRO A 157 -9.51 -16.21 -0.77
N ALA A 158 -10.79 -16.17 -1.17
CA ALA A 158 -11.42 -17.23 -1.97
C ALA A 158 -10.71 -17.45 -3.30
N ARG A 159 -10.31 -16.35 -3.96
CA ARG A 159 -9.57 -16.37 -5.23
C ARG A 159 -8.06 -16.22 -5.06
N TRP A 160 -7.64 -15.51 -4.01
CA TRP A 160 -6.26 -15.14 -3.74
C TRP A 160 -5.86 -15.56 -2.31
N PRO A 161 -5.58 -16.85 -2.06
CA PRO A 161 -5.33 -17.37 -0.71
C PRO A 161 -4.24 -16.64 0.07
N LEU A 162 -3.24 -16.08 -0.63
CA LEU A 162 -2.16 -15.28 -0.02
C LEU A 162 -2.67 -14.08 0.79
N VAL A 163 -3.87 -13.56 0.48
CA VAL A 163 -4.43 -12.37 1.14
C VAL A 163 -4.82 -12.66 2.59
N ALA A 164 -5.16 -13.92 2.91
CA ALA A 164 -5.47 -14.33 4.27
C ALA A 164 -4.30 -14.11 5.24
N GLY A 165 -3.06 -14.15 4.75
CA GLY A 165 -1.85 -13.89 5.54
C GLY A 165 -1.44 -12.41 5.62
N LEU A 166 -2.14 -11.51 4.94
CA LEU A 166 -1.83 -10.07 4.95
C LEU A 166 -2.67 -9.35 5.99
N SER A 167 -2.16 -8.25 6.55
CA SER A 167 -3.00 -7.25 7.18
C SER A 167 -3.79 -6.46 6.11
N PRO A 168 -4.93 -5.84 6.45
CA PRO A 168 -5.62 -4.91 5.53
C PRO A 168 -4.70 -3.80 5.02
N TRP A 169 -3.71 -3.39 5.82
CA TRP A 169 -2.76 -2.34 5.49
C TRP A 169 -1.68 -2.80 4.51
N GLN A 170 -1.23 -4.04 4.65
CA GLN A 170 -0.37 -4.68 3.63
C GLN A 170 -1.13 -4.84 2.33
N LEU A 171 -2.40 -5.28 2.38
CA LEU A 171 -3.25 -5.33 1.17
C LEU A 171 -3.40 -3.94 0.53
N ALA A 172 -3.66 -2.89 1.32
CA ALA A 172 -3.74 -1.53 0.81
C ALA A 172 -2.43 -1.09 0.14
N ALA A 173 -1.28 -1.39 0.74
CA ALA A 173 0.02 -1.11 0.16
C ALA A 173 0.25 -1.91 -1.13
N ARG A 174 -0.20 -3.16 -1.19
CA ARG A 174 -0.15 -4.00 -2.40
C ARG A 174 -0.98 -3.41 -3.54
N LEU A 175 -2.27 -3.19 -3.31
CA LEU A 175 -3.20 -2.65 -4.30
C LEU A 175 -2.77 -1.25 -4.76
N SER A 176 -2.36 -0.38 -3.84
CA SER A 176 -1.94 0.99 -4.16
C SER A 176 -0.50 1.11 -4.63
N ARG A 177 0.26 0.00 -4.68
CA ARG A 177 1.67 -0.03 -5.05
C ARG A 177 2.55 0.87 -4.16
N ALA A 178 2.34 0.74 -2.85
CA ALA A 178 2.87 1.57 -1.78
C ALA A 178 2.48 3.06 -1.92
N GLY A 179 1.44 3.34 -2.70
CA GLY A 179 1.07 4.67 -3.15
C GLY A 179 -0.02 5.34 -2.32
N LEU A 180 -0.68 4.65 -1.38
CA LEU A 180 -1.89 5.15 -0.67
C LEU A 180 -1.81 6.63 -0.23
N LEU A 181 -0.65 7.05 0.29
CA LEU A 181 -0.39 8.43 0.76
C LEU A 181 0.56 9.23 -0.14
N ALA A 182 0.73 8.83 -1.41
CA ALA A 182 1.57 9.51 -2.39
C ALA A 182 0.97 10.85 -2.83
N PRO A 183 1.77 11.83 -3.27
CA PRO A 183 1.25 13.14 -3.69
C PRO A 183 0.22 13.06 -4.83
N ALA A 184 0.49 12.25 -5.87
CA ALA A 184 -0.43 12.04 -7.00
C ALA A 184 -1.41 10.88 -6.74
N TRP A 185 -2.67 11.05 -7.17
CA TRP A 185 -3.74 10.05 -7.09
C TRP A 185 -4.65 10.12 -8.34
N PRO A 186 -5.13 8.98 -8.90
CA PRO A 186 -4.77 7.61 -8.56
C PRO A 186 -3.26 7.40 -8.66
N PRO A 187 -2.67 6.47 -7.88
CA PRO A 187 -1.23 6.30 -7.91
C PRO A 187 -0.88 5.96 -9.36
N PRO A 188 0.12 6.63 -9.97
CA PRO A 188 0.56 6.24 -11.29
C PRO A 188 0.90 4.74 -11.24
N VAL A 189 0.88 4.07 -12.38
CA VAL A 189 1.24 2.65 -12.49
C VAL A 189 2.71 2.51 -12.04
N ILE A 190 3.00 2.38 -10.75
CA ILE A 190 4.36 2.35 -10.21
C ILE A 190 4.42 1.48 -8.95
N ASN A 191 4.91 0.25 -9.13
CA ASN A 191 5.37 -0.80 -8.18
C ASN A 191 4.45 -1.97 -7.82
N ALA A 192 5.05 -3.00 -7.23
CA ALA A 192 5.05 -4.33 -7.80
C ALA A 192 4.74 -5.42 -6.77
N SER A 193 3.93 -5.08 -5.77
CA SER A 193 3.33 -6.07 -4.88
C SER A 193 1.85 -6.14 -5.21
N ALA A 194 1.48 -6.31 -6.48
CA ALA A 194 0.07 -6.54 -6.78
C ALA A 194 -0.26 -7.96 -6.25
N PRO A 195 -1.40 -8.16 -5.55
CA PRO A 195 -1.85 -9.50 -5.20
C PRO A 195 -2.31 -10.29 -6.45
N VAL A 196 -2.33 -9.63 -7.61
CA VAL A 196 -2.89 -10.06 -8.90
C VAL A 196 -1.83 -10.50 -9.91
N THR A 197 -0.62 -10.86 -9.46
CA THR A 197 0.38 -11.50 -10.32
C THR A 197 0.26 -13.00 -10.28
#